data_AF-A0A845MJ70-F1
#
_entry.id   AF-A0A845MJ70-F1
#
_cell.length_a   1.000
_cell.length_b   1.000
_cell.length_c   1.000
_cell.angle_alpha   90.00
_cell.angle_beta   90.00
_cell.angle_gamma   90.00
#
_symmetry.space_group_name_H-M   'P 1'
#
loop_
_entity.id
_entity.type
_entity.pdbx_description
1 polymer ?
#
loop_
_entity_poly.entity_id
_entity_poly.type
_entity_poly.pdbx_seq_one_letter_code
_entity_poly.pdbx_strand_id
1 'polypeptide(L)'
;MPQLNIADFPPQLVWLAITFVILYFLMAKVAIPGISEVLESRQNRISSDLEEARRLSEDADKAKADYEQALAEARAKAHGIVSELKASMAKEQEASKAELDAELAKKAKAAEASIREAKETALSHVREIAAETAKSAVTKLVAIDVSDKDVEAAVAGSMKGEA
;
A
#
# COMPACT_ATOMS: atom_id res chain seq x y z
N MET A 1 88.26 -36.88 54.79
CA MET A 1 86.86 -36.42 54.68
C MET A 1 85.97 -37.66 54.68
N PRO A 2 85.32 -38.00 55.81
CA PRO A 2 84.51 -39.22 55.94
C PRO A 2 83.37 -39.33 54.90
N GLN A 3 83.01 -38.22 54.24
CA GLN A 3 82.00 -38.14 53.18
C GLN A 3 82.40 -38.70 51.80
N LEU A 4 83.65 -39.18 51.61
CA LEU A 4 84.12 -39.79 50.35
C LEU A 4 84.52 -41.25 50.55
N ASN A 5 83.82 -41.97 51.42
CA ASN A 5 84.00 -43.40 51.60
C ASN A 5 83.13 -44.16 50.58
N ILE A 6 83.77 -44.88 49.64
CA ILE A 6 83.11 -45.53 48.50
C ILE A 6 82.11 -46.63 48.97
N ALA A 7 82.31 -47.17 50.17
CA ALA A 7 81.42 -48.17 50.76
C ALA A 7 80.01 -47.67 51.09
N ASP A 8 79.80 -46.36 51.26
CA ASP A 8 78.51 -45.77 51.65
C ASP A 8 77.63 -45.38 50.45
N PHE A 9 78.17 -45.38 49.23
CA PHE A 9 77.46 -45.00 48.01
C PHE A 9 76.34 -45.99 47.60
N PRO A 10 76.53 -47.32 47.64
CA PRO A 10 75.49 -48.26 47.20
C PRO A 10 74.17 -48.17 48.00
N PRO A 11 74.17 -48.12 49.35
CA PRO A 11 72.94 -47.92 50.12
C PRO A 11 72.24 -46.59 49.80
N GLN A 12 73.00 -45.53 49.58
CA GLN A 12 72.45 -44.21 49.25
C GLN A 12 71.82 -44.17 47.86
N LEU A 13 72.42 -44.84 46.87
CA LEU A 13 71.84 -45.01 45.54
C LEU A 13 70.56 -45.86 45.57
N VAL A 14 70.50 -46.89 46.40
CA VAL A 14 69.28 -47.71 46.58
C VAL A 14 68.15 -46.88 47.18
N TRP A 15 68.41 -46.10 48.23
CA TRP A 15 67.38 -45.25 48.84
C TRP A 15 66.95 -44.10 47.91
N LEU A 16 67.89 -43.51 47.17
CA LEU A 16 67.60 -42.55 46.12
C LEU A 16 66.68 -43.15 45.06
N ALA A 17 66.96 -44.36 44.58
CA ALA A 17 66.12 -45.04 43.61
C ALA A 17 64.70 -45.31 44.16
N ILE A 18 64.59 -45.78 45.40
CA ILE A 18 63.29 -46.03 46.06
C ILE A 18 62.48 -44.73 46.17
N THR A 19 63.08 -43.67 46.72
CA THR A 19 62.39 -42.37 46.88
C THR A 19 62.06 -41.72 45.55
N PHE A 20 62.93 -41.85 44.54
CA PHE A 20 62.67 -41.37 43.19
C PHE A 20 61.52 -42.11 42.53
N VAL A 21 61.45 -43.44 42.64
CA VAL A 21 60.34 -44.24 42.10
C VAL A 21 59.03 -43.88 42.79
N ILE A 22 59.02 -43.72 44.12
CA ILE A 22 57.82 -43.29 44.85
C ILE A 22 57.36 -41.90 44.38
N LEU A 23 58.29 -40.94 44.27
CA LEU A 23 57.98 -39.60 43.76
C LEU A 23 57.46 -39.65 42.32
N TYR A 24 58.07 -40.46 41.46
CA TYR A 24 57.64 -40.65 40.08
C TYR A 24 56.22 -41.18 40.00
N PHE A 25 55.87 -42.21 40.79
CA PHE A 25 54.50 -42.73 40.84
C PHE A 25 53.51 -41.71 41.38
N LEU A 26 53.87 -40.94 42.40
CA LEU A 26 53.03 -39.84 42.89
C LEU A 26 52.81 -38.78 41.81
N MET A 27 53.86 -38.37 41.10
CA MET A 27 53.76 -37.40 40.02
C MET A 27 52.88 -37.92 38.87
N ALA A 28 53.12 -39.16 38.45
CA ALA A 28 52.39 -39.80 37.37
C ALA A 28 50.90 -40.00 37.69
N LYS A 29 50.58 -40.36 38.94
CA LYS A 29 49.20 -40.66 39.35
C LYS A 29 48.42 -39.45 39.86
N VAL A 30 49.08 -38.38 40.32
CA VAL A 30 48.42 -37.23 40.94
C VAL A 30 48.61 -35.95 40.12
N ALA A 31 49.84 -35.60 39.76
CA ALA A 31 50.12 -34.32 39.11
C ALA A 31 49.71 -34.32 37.62
N ILE A 32 50.04 -35.38 36.88
CA ILE A 32 49.68 -35.50 35.45
C ILE A 32 48.16 -35.45 35.22
N PRO A 33 47.31 -36.24 35.92
CA PRO A 33 45.87 -36.18 35.67
C PRO A 33 45.26 -34.82 36.00
N GLY A 34 45.72 -34.15 37.07
CA GLY A 34 45.21 -32.81 37.41
C GLY A 34 45.51 -31.76 36.33
N ILE A 35 46.68 -31.82 35.69
CA ILE A 35 47.01 -30.93 34.57
C ILE A 35 46.19 -31.27 33.33
N SER A 36 46.01 -32.57 33.05
CA SER A 36 45.20 -33.03 31.92
C SER A 36 43.74 -32.58 32.03
N GLU A 37 43.14 -32.70 33.22
CA GLU A 37 41.76 -32.30 33.48
C GLU A 37 41.54 -30.80 33.24
N VAL A 38 42.48 -29.95 33.67
CA VAL A 38 42.40 -28.50 33.43
C VAL A 38 42.51 -28.18 31.94
N LEU A 39 43.40 -28.86 31.22
CA LEU A 39 43.58 -28.65 29.79
C LEU A 39 42.34 -29.09 29.00
N GLU A 40 41.79 -30.26 29.34
CA GLU A 40 40.57 -30.79 28.74
C GLU A 40 39.35 -29.91 29.05
N SER A 41 39.19 -29.46 30.30
CA SER A 41 38.14 -28.52 30.69
C SER A 41 38.19 -27.22 29.87
N ARG A 42 39.39 -26.67 29.68
CA ARG A 42 39.59 -25.47 28.85
C ARG A 42 39.26 -25.74 27.38
N GLN A 43 39.74 -26.86 26.84
CA GLN A 43 39.46 -27.25 25.46
C GLN A 43 37.96 -27.43 25.22
N ASN A 44 37.28 -28.14 26.11
CA ASN A 44 35.84 -28.37 26.05
C ASN A 44 35.06 -27.06 26.14
N ARG A 45 35.46 -26.15 27.04
CA ARG A 45 34.81 -24.83 27.15
C ARG A 45 35.00 -24.01 25.88
N ILE A 46 36.22 -23.93 25.34
CA ILE A 46 36.47 -23.21 24.09
C ILE A 46 35.68 -23.82 22.92
N SER A 47 35.64 -25.15 22.82
CA SER A 47 34.87 -25.82 21.78
C SER A 47 33.37 -25.53 21.90
N SER A 48 32.83 -25.60 23.12
CA SER A 48 31.43 -25.28 23.41
C SER A 48 31.11 -23.83 23.08
N ASP A 49 31.95 -22.88 23.51
CA ASP A 49 31.76 -21.46 23.25
C ASP A 49 31.81 -21.15 21.75
N LEU A 50 32.70 -21.81 20.99
CA LEU A 50 32.78 -21.68 19.54
C LEU A 50 31.57 -22.28 18.83
N GLU A 51 31.07 -23.41 19.29
CA GLU A 51 29.88 -24.05 18.73
C GLU A 51 28.62 -23.22 19.00
N GLU A 52 28.49 -22.69 20.22
CA GLU A 52 27.41 -21.77 20.58
C GLU A 52 27.48 -20.47 19.78
N ALA A 53 28.67 -19.88 19.63
CA ALA A 53 28.86 -18.68 18.81
C ALA A 53 28.49 -18.93 17.33
N ARG A 54 28.86 -20.08 16.77
CA ARG A 54 28.47 -20.46 15.40
C ARG A 54 26.95 -20.61 15.27
N ARG A 55 26.32 -21.31 16.21
CA ARG A 55 24.87 -21.48 16.22
C ARG A 55 24.15 -20.14 16.32
N LEU A 56 24.59 -19.26 17.22
CA LEU A 56 24.02 -17.92 17.36
C LEU A 56 24.21 -17.07 16.10
N SER A 57 25.35 -17.19 15.42
CA SER A 57 25.57 -16.54 14.12
C SER A 57 24.62 -17.06 13.06
N GLU A 58 24.46 -18.38 12.94
CA GLU A 58 23.54 -18.99 11.99
C GLU A 58 22.08 -18.62 12.27
N ASP A 59 21.67 -18.60 13.54
CA ASP A 59 20.32 -18.21 13.94
C ASP A 59 20.08 -16.72 13.66
N ALA A 60 21.08 -15.85 13.86
CA ALA A 60 21.01 -14.44 13.50
C ALA A 60 20.92 -14.21 11.99
N ASP A 61 21.70 -14.95 11.20
CA ASP A 61 21.66 -14.86 9.73
C ASP A 61 20.31 -15.36 9.18
N LYS A 62 19.76 -16.44 9.73
CA LYS A 62 18.40 -16.91 9.39
C LYS A 62 17.34 -15.87 9.76
N ALA A 63 17.37 -15.35 10.98
CA ALA A 63 16.42 -14.32 11.42
C ALA A 63 16.49 -13.06 10.55
N LYS A 64 17.70 -12.67 10.13
CA LYS A 64 17.90 -11.56 9.19
C LYS A 64 17.32 -11.87 7.81
N ALA A 65 17.56 -13.05 7.26
CA ALA A 65 17.01 -13.46 5.97
C ALA A 65 15.46 -13.49 6.00
N ASP A 66 14.88 -14.06 7.05
CA ASP A 66 13.42 -14.10 7.25
C ASP A 66 12.83 -12.69 7.37
N TYR A 67 13.51 -11.80 8.10
CA TYR A 67 13.10 -10.40 8.23
C TYR A 67 13.16 -9.66 6.89
N GLU A 68 14.24 -9.82 6.14
CA GLU A 68 14.41 -9.20 4.82
C GLU A 68 13.36 -9.72 3.82
N GLN A 69 13.07 -11.03 3.83
CA GLN A 69 12.01 -11.63 3.03
C GLN A 69 10.64 -11.07 3.42
N ALA A 70 10.30 -11.06 4.71
CA ALA A 70 9.02 -10.52 5.19
C ALA A 70 8.84 -9.05 4.80
N LEU A 71 9.91 -8.25 4.86
CA LEU A 71 9.90 -6.85 4.44
C LEU A 71 9.69 -6.70 2.93
N ALA A 72 10.33 -7.54 2.12
CA ALA A 72 10.15 -7.56 0.66
C ALA A 72 8.70 -7.95 0.29
N GLU A 73 8.15 -8.98 0.93
CA GLU A 73 6.77 -9.41 0.74
C GLU A 73 5.77 -8.33 1.17
N ALA A 74 6.00 -7.68 2.31
CA ALA A 74 5.15 -6.59 2.79
C ALA A 74 5.14 -5.40 1.81
N ARG A 75 6.30 -5.02 1.28
CA ARG A 75 6.41 -3.97 0.24
C ARG A 75 5.70 -4.37 -1.05
N ALA A 76 5.88 -5.61 -1.51
CA ALA A 76 5.21 -6.13 -2.70
C ALA A 76 3.68 -6.12 -2.54
N LYS A 77 3.17 -6.58 -1.38
CA LYS A 77 1.73 -6.54 -1.05
C LYS A 77 1.21 -5.11 -1.00
N ALA A 78 1.93 -4.19 -0.36
CA ALA A 78 1.53 -2.78 -0.31
C ALA A 78 1.46 -2.15 -1.72
N HIS A 79 2.45 -2.42 -2.58
CA HIS A 79 2.42 -1.96 -3.97
C HIS A 79 1.25 -2.57 -4.75
N GLY A 80 0.98 -3.87 -4.55
CA GLY A 80 -0.18 -4.55 -5.14
C GLY A 80 -1.50 -3.89 -4.75
N ILE A 81 -1.72 -3.68 -3.45
CA ILE A 81 -2.93 -3.02 -2.92
C ILE A 81 -3.08 -1.61 -3.50
N VAL A 82 -2.01 -0.81 -3.53
CA VAL A 82 -2.07 0.55 -4.08
C VAL A 82 -2.39 0.52 -5.57
N SER A 83 -1.83 -0.42 -6.33
CA SER A 83 -2.11 -0.55 -7.76
C SER A 83 -3.55 -0.98 -8.02
N GLU A 84 -4.06 -1.95 -7.26
CA GLU A 84 -5.44 -2.43 -7.35
C GLU A 84 -6.43 -1.32 -6.98
N LEU A 85 -6.16 -0.59 -5.89
CA LEU A 85 -6.98 0.54 -5.46
C LEU A 85 -7.03 1.63 -6.53
N LYS A 86 -5.89 1.99 -7.13
CA LYS A 86 -5.84 2.96 -8.23
C LYS A 86 -6.64 2.50 -9.45
N ALA A 87 -6.55 1.22 -9.81
CA ALA A 87 -7.32 0.66 -10.92
C ALA A 87 -8.83 0.70 -10.62
N SER A 88 -9.25 0.32 -9.41
CA SER A 88 -10.64 0.38 -8.98
C SER A 88 -11.16 1.81 -8.95
N MET A 89 -10.40 2.75 -8.38
CA MET A 89 -10.76 4.17 -8.34
C MET A 89 -10.89 4.77 -9.74
N ALA A 90 -9.98 4.43 -10.66
CA ALA A 90 -10.06 4.91 -12.04
C ALA A 90 -11.34 4.41 -12.72
N LYS A 91 -11.68 3.12 -12.53
CA LYS A 91 -12.90 2.51 -13.08
C LYS A 91 -14.17 3.12 -12.49
N GLU A 92 -14.21 3.32 -11.19
CA GLU A 92 -15.35 3.94 -10.50
C GLU A 92 -15.51 5.41 -10.91
N GLN A 93 -14.41 6.13 -11.08
CA GLN A 93 -14.44 7.51 -11.56
C GLN A 93 -14.90 7.62 -13.01
N GLU A 94 -14.51 6.69 -13.88
CA GLU A 94 -15.01 6.61 -15.25
C GLU A 94 -16.51 6.31 -15.29
N ALA A 95 -16.97 5.34 -14.48
CA ALA A 95 -18.39 5.00 -14.37
C ALA A 95 -19.22 6.18 -13.83
N SER A 96 -18.75 6.86 -12.79
CA SER A 96 -19.42 8.03 -12.20
C SER A 96 -19.48 9.20 -13.20
N LYS A 97 -18.41 9.44 -13.96
CA LYS A 97 -18.42 10.43 -15.04
C LYS A 97 -19.43 10.10 -16.13
N ALA A 98 -19.46 8.85 -16.59
CA ALA A 98 -20.41 8.41 -17.60
C ALA A 98 -21.87 8.55 -17.14
N GLU A 99 -22.16 8.24 -15.88
CA GLU A 99 -23.49 8.44 -15.28
C GLU A 99 -23.86 9.92 -15.20
N LEU A 100 -22.94 10.76 -14.72
CA LEU A 100 -23.14 12.20 -14.62
C LEU A 100 -23.36 12.84 -16.00
N ASP A 101 -22.58 12.45 -17.00
CA ASP A 101 -22.72 12.92 -18.38
C ASP A 101 -24.08 12.51 -18.97
N ALA A 102 -24.54 11.30 -18.69
CA ALA A 102 -25.88 10.85 -19.09
C ALA A 102 -27.00 11.64 -18.39
N GLU A 103 -26.85 11.95 -17.11
CA GLU A 103 -27.81 12.77 -16.36
C GLU A 103 -27.84 14.22 -16.88
N LEU A 104 -26.67 14.81 -17.12
CA LEU A 104 -26.54 16.14 -17.71
C LEU A 104 -27.16 16.20 -19.10
N ALA A 105 -26.93 15.18 -19.94
CA ALA A 105 -27.55 15.11 -21.27
C ALA A 105 -29.08 15.03 -21.19
N LYS A 106 -29.64 14.29 -20.22
CA LYS A 106 -31.09 14.26 -19.98
C LYS A 106 -31.63 15.62 -19.53
N LYS A 107 -30.95 16.27 -18.57
CA LYS A 107 -31.32 17.61 -18.09
C LYS A 107 -31.26 18.66 -19.19
N ALA A 108 -30.22 18.63 -20.03
CA ALA A 108 -30.08 19.51 -21.17
C ALA A 108 -31.25 19.34 -22.16
N LYS A 109 -31.59 18.10 -22.54
CA LYS A 109 -32.75 17.83 -23.40
C LYS A 109 -34.07 18.30 -22.80
N ALA A 110 -34.27 18.10 -21.50
CA ALA A 110 -35.48 18.56 -20.82
C ALA A 110 -35.58 20.10 -20.81
N ALA A 111 -34.46 20.79 -20.55
CA ALA A 111 -34.39 22.24 -20.62
C ALA A 111 -34.65 22.76 -22.04
N GLU A 112 -34.06 22.14 -23.07
CA GLU A 112 -34.32 22.47 -24.48
C GLU A 112 -35.79 22.30 -24.86
N ALA A 113 -36.44 21.23 -24.40
CA ALA A 113 -37.87 20.99 -24.62
C ALA A 113 -38.72 22.07 -23.94
N SER A 114 -38.44 22.42 -22.68
CA SER A 114 -39.14 23.46 -21.94
C SER A 114 -38.96 24.85 -22.58
N ILE A 115 -37.75 25.17 -23.05
CA ILE A 115 -37.48 26.41 -23.79
C ILE A 115 -38.30 26.45 -25.09
N ARG A 116 -38.40 25.33 -25.81
CA ARG A 116 -39.19 25.24 -27.05
C ARG A 116 -40.68 25.46 -26.78
N GLU A 117 -41.22 24.81 -25.76
CA GLU A 117 -42.61 24.98 -25.33
C GLU A 117 -42.89 26.44 -24.93
N ALA A 118 -42.05 27.02 -24.07
CA ALA A 118 -42.17 28.42 -23.68
C ALA A 118 -42.11 29.38 -24.87
N LYS A 119 -41.29 29.08 -25.89
CA LYS A 119 -41.21 29.86 -27.13
C LYS A 119 -42.49 29.74 -27.95
N GLU A 120 -43.06 28.54 -28.08
CA GLU A 120 -44.33 28.34 -28.80
C GLU A 120 -45.49 29.05 -28.10
N THR A 121 -45.58 28.96 -26.78
CA THR A 121 -46.58 29.69 -25.98
C THR A 121 -46.41 31.21 -26.13
N ALA A 122 -45.19 31.73 -26.04
CA ALA A 122 -44.92 33.16 -26.22
C ALA A 122 -45.31 33.63 -27.63
N LEU A 123 -44.99 32.86 -28.68
CA LEU A 123 -45.39 33.18 -30.05
C LEU A 123 -46.92 33.14 -30.24
N SER A 124 -47.63 32.24 -29.54
CA SER A 124 -49.09 32.21 -29.53
C SER A 124 -49.67 33.47 -28.90
N HIS A 125 -49.19 33.86 -27.71
CA HIS A 125 -49.62 35.08 -27.05
C HIS A 125 -49.33 36.34 -27.87
N VAL A 126 -48.19 36.41 -28.56
CA VAL A 126 -47.90 37.52 -29.50
C VAL A 126 -48.93 37.58 -30.63
N ARG A 127 -49.36 36.44 -31.19
CA ARG A 127 -50.41 36.40 -32.22
C ARG A 127 -51.76 36.86 -31.68
N GLU A 128 -52.15 36.41 -30.49
CA GLU A 128 -53.39 36.82 -29.83
C GLU A 128 -53.40 38.34 -29.57
N ILE A 129 -52.34 38.87 -28.97
CA ILE A 129 -52.20 40.31 -28.70
C ILE A 129 -52.20 41.11 -30.01
N ALA A 130 -51.52 40.63 -31.06
CA ALA A 130 -51.51 41.28 -32.37
C ALA A 130 -52.90 41.30 -33.01
N ALA A 131 -53.65 40.20 -32.94
CA ALA A 131 -55.02 40.11 -33.44
C ALA A 131 -55.98 41.03 -32.67
N GLU A 132 -55.90 41.04 -31.33
CA GLU A 132 -56.70 41.93 -30.49
C GLU A 132 -56.38 43.42 -30.75
N THR A 133 -55.09 43.74 -30.87
CA THR A 133 -54.63 45.12 -31.17
C THR A 133 -55.08 45.56 -32.57
N ALA A 134 -54.95 44.68 -33.58
CA ALA A 134 -55.42 44.94 -34.94
C ALA A 134 -56.94 45.15 -34.98
N LYS A 135 -57.72 44.30 -34.29
CA LYS A 135 -59.17 44.47 -34.16
C LYS A 135 -59.52 45.82 -33.52
N SER A 136 -58.90 46.14 -32.39
CA SER A 136 -59.11 47.41 -31.68
C SER A 136 -58.76 48.63 -32.53
N ALA A 137 -57.65 48.58 -33.29
CA ALA A 137 -57.26 49.63 -34.22
C ALA A 137 -58.27 49.81 -35.37
N VAL A 138 -58.73 48.71 -35.98
CA VAL A 138 -59.70 48.74 -37.08
C VAL A 138 -61.07 49.24 -36.61
N THR A 139 -61.56 48.78 -35.46
CA THR A 139 -62.83 49.26 -34.87
C THR A 139 -62.78 50.77 -34.60
N LYS A 140 -61.65 51.29 -34.09
CA LYS A 140 -61.49 52.73 -33.82
C LYS A 140 -61.35 53.59 -35.08
N LEU A 141 -60.78 53.05 -36.17
CA LEU A 141 -60.54 53.81 -37.41
C LEU A 141 -61.72 53.76 -38.39
N VAL A 142 -62.43 52.63 -38.47
CA VAL A 142 -63.43 52.38 -39.52
C VAL A 142 -64.87 52.40 -38.98
N ALA A 143 -65.07 52.28 -37.65
CA ALA A 143 -66.40 52.25 -37.00
C ALA A 143 -67.35 51.18 -37.56
N ILE A 144 -66.81 50.08 -38.08
CA ILE A 144 -67.54 48.89 -38.55
C ILE A 144 -67.09 47.70 -37.68
N ASP A 145 -68.05 46.89 -37.25
CA ASP A 145 -67.79 45.66 -36.48
C ASP A 145 -67.26 44.58 -37.43
N VAL A 146 -65.96 44.26 -37.32
CA VAL A 146 -65.30 43.26 -38.17
C VAL A 146 -65.27 41.92 -37.44
N SER A 147 -65.62 40.84 -38.13
CA SER A 147 -65.70 39.50 -37.55
C SER A 147 -64.32 38.99 -37.12
N ASP A 148 -64.25 38.31 -35.98
CA ASP A 148 -63.00 37.77 -35.42
C ASP A 148 -62.25 36.83 -36.38
N LYS A 149 -63.00 36.10 -37.21
CA LYS A 149 -62.42 35.20 -38.22
C LYS A 149 -61.64 35.93 -39.31
N ASP A 150 -62.09 37.10 -39.72
CA ASP A 150 -61.45 37.87 -40.79
C ASP A 150 -60.14 38.52 -40.30
N VAL A 151 -60.11 38.95 -39.03
CA VAL A 151 -58.92 39.52 -38.39
C VAL A 151 -57.86 38.45 -38.15
N GLU A 152 -58.24 37.29 -37.61
CA GLU A 152 -57.31 36.15 -37.46
C GLU A 152 -56.71 35.70 -38.79
N ALA A 153 -57.55 35.61 -39.85
CA ALA A 153 -57.08 35.23 -41.18
C ALA A 153 -56.10 36.25 -41.78
N ALA A 154 -56.35 37.56 -41.59
CA ALA A 154 -55.47 38.61 -42.08
C ALA A 154 -54.12 38.66 -41.34
N VAL A 155 -54.12 38.52 -40.01
CA VAL A 155 -52.89 38.46 -39.19
C VAL A 155 -52.08 37.20 -39.49
N ALA A 156 -52.75 36.05 -39.66
CA ALA A 156 -52.10 34.81 -40.08
C ALA A 156 -51.49 34.91 -41.50
N GLY A 157 -52.15 35.65 -42.40
CA GLY A 157 -51.64 35.95 -43.74
C GLY A 157 -50.41 36.86 -43.73
N SER A 158 -50.41 37.93 -42.94
CA SER A 158 -49.27 38.84 -42.79
C SER A 158 -48.04 38.16 -42.18
N MET A 159 -48.23 37.31 -41.17
CA MET A 159 -47.15 36.58 -40.50
C MET A 159 -46.52 35.46 -41.35
N LYS A 160 -47.19 35.03 -42.43
CA LYS A 160 -46.65 34.05 -43.40
C LYS A 160 -45.97 34.71 -44.61
N GLY A 161 -46.16 36.02 -44.81
CA GLY A 161 -45.68 36.76 -45.99
C GLY A 161 -44.26 37.34 -45.90
N GLU A 162 -43.63 37.31 -44.73
CA GLU A 162 -42.24 37.78 -44.52
C GLU A 162 -41.26 36.59 -44.37
N ALA A 163 -41.20 35.74 -45.39
CA ALA A 163 -40.09 34.81 -45.61
C ALA A 163 -39.24 35.29 -46.80
#